data_AF-A0A0T5NUL1-F1
#
_entry.id   AF-A0A0T5NUL1-F1
#
_cell.length_a   1.000
_cell.length_b   1.000
_cell.length_c   1.000
_cell.angle_alpha   90.00
_cell.angle_beta   90.00
_cell.angle_gamma   90.00
#
_symmetry.space_group_name_H-M   'P 1'
#
loop_
_entity.id
_entity.type
_entity.pdbx_description
1 polymer ?
#
loop_
_entity_poly.entity_id
_entity_poly.type
_entity_poly.pdbx_seq_one_letter_code
_entity_poly.pdbx_strand_id
1 'polypeptide(L)'
;MKRLHTNQICTMTELREPQKVLDRAGGKPVAIMKNSRCVGYLVPEEASLQGEPRYATMDEVMAAVEATREQAQPVLEYLKDK
;
A
#
# COMPACT_ATOMS: atom_id res chain seq x y z
N MET A 1 -11.11 15.07 -2.88
CA MET A 1 -9.97 14.48 -3.61
C MET A 1 -9.75 13.06 -3.10
N LYS A 2 -9.69 12.05 -3.98
CA LYS A 2 -9.38 10.67 -3.55
C LYS A 2 -7.90 10.61 -3.16
N ARG A 3 -7.60 10.15 -1.94
CA ARG A 3 -6.23 9.98 -1.47
C ARG A 3 -5.56 8.86 -2.28
N LEU A 4 -4.39 9.14 -2.84
CA LEU A 4 -3.59 8.13 -3.55
C LEU A 4 -2.97 7.17 -2.52
N HIS A 5 -2.78 5.91 -2.91
CA HIS A 5 -2.12 4.89 -2.08
C HIS A 5 -0.59 4.98 -2.10
N THR A 6 -0.05 5.94 -2.86
CA THR A 6 1.38 6.24 -2.95
C THR A 6 1.58 7.75 -3.16
N ASN A 7 2.78 8.23 -2.87
CA ASN A 7 3.21 9.60 -3.16
C ASN A 7 3.92 9.73 -4.51
N GLN A 8 4.13 8.63 -5.24
CA GLN A 8 4.74 8.64 -6.57
C GLN A 8 3.67 8.61 -7.66
N ILE A 9 3.85 9.42 -8.69
CA ILE A 9 2.94 9.49 -9.83
C ILE A 9 3.71 9.37 -11.14
N CYS A 10 3.08 8.77 -12.14
CA CYS A 10 3.52 8.83 -13.53
C CYS A 10 2.32 9.15 -14.44
N THR A 11 2.61 9.72 -15.60
CA THR A 11 1.61 9.97 -16.64
C THR A 11 1.43 8.76 -17.56
N MET A 12 0.33 8.72 -18.30
CA MET A 12 0.14 7.73 -19.37
C MET A 12 1.26 7.72 -20.42
N THR A 13 1.93 8.86 -20.65
CA THR A 13 3.04 8.95 -21.62
C THR A 13 4.31 8.30 -21.08
N GLU A 14 4.60 8.46 -19.78
CA GLU A 14 5.75 7.82 -19.14
C GLU A 14 5.64 6.29 -19.11
N LEU A 15 4.42 5.75 -19.11
CA LEU A 15 4.19 4.29 -19.22
C LEU A 15 4.62 3.67 -20.56
N ARG A 16 5.00 4.48 -21.55
CA ARG A 16 5.66 3.96 -22.76
C ARG A 16 7.04 3.36 -22.42
N GLU A 17 7.67 3.78 -21.33
CA GLU A 17 8.94 3.26 -20.82
C GLU A 17 8.77 2.77 -19.36
N PRO A 18 8.02 1.69 -19.12
CA PRO A 18 7.63 1.27 -17.77
C PRO A 18 8.84 0.91 -16.90
N GLN A 19 9.94 0.43 -17.48
CA GLN A 19 11.19 0.15 -16.76
C GLN A 19 11.73 1.42 -16.07
N LYS A 20 11.79 2.56 -16.78
CA LYS A 20 12.28 3.82 -16.18
C LYS A 20 11.38 4.31 -15.04
N VAL A 21 10.09 4.01 -15.13
CA VAL A 21 9.13 4.32 -14.06
C VAL A 21 9.43 3.46 -12.82
N LEU A 22 9.68 2.16 -13.00
CA LEU A 22 10.03 1.24 -11.91
C LEU A 22 11.38 1.56 -11.27
N ASP A 23 12.41 1.84 -12.07
CA ASP A 23 13.76 2.18 -11.58
C ASP A 23 13.73 3.45 -10.72
N ARG A 24 12.98 4.47 -11.16
CA ARG A 24 12.74 5.69 -10.39
C ARG A 24 11.95 5.42 -9.11
N ALA A 25 11.08 4.41 -9.13
CA ALA A 25 10.18 4.14 -8.03
C ALA A 25 10.88 3.59 -6.80
N GLY A 26 12.01 2.90 -6.97
CA GLY A 26 12.83 2.37 -5.88
C GLY A 26 12.01 1.46 -4.96
N GLY A 27 11.27 0.52 -5.54
CA GLY A 27 10.46 -0.46 -4.81
C GLY A 27 9.12 0.04 -4.28
N LYS A 28 8.75 1.30 -4.53
CA LYS A 28 7.45 1.84 -4.11
C LYS A 28 6.41 1.75 -5.23
N PRO A 29 5.11 1.60 -4.91
CA PRO A 29 4.05 1.71 -5.91
C PRO A 29 4.02 3.09 -6.58
N VAL A 30 3.59 3.16 -7.84
CA VAL A 30 3.44 4.41 -8.61
C VAL A 30 2.00 4.54 -9.10
N ALA A 31 1.36 5.69 -8.84
CA ALA A 31 0.02 5.98 -9.33
C ALA A 31 0.06 6.48 -10.78
N ILE A 32 -0.76 5.86 -11.64
CA ILE A 32 -0.87 6.22 -13.05
C ILE A 32 -1.95 7.29 -13.20
N MET A 33 -1.57 8.45 -13.73
CA MET A 33 -2.43 9.62 -13.84
C MET A 33 -2.86 9.88 -15.29
N LYS A 34 -4.16 10.13 -15.49
CA LYS A 34 -4.76 10.59 -16.75
C LYS A 34 -5.77 11.70 -16.47
N ASN A 35 -5.60 12.87 -17.07
CA ASN A 35 -6.48 14.04 -16.87
C ASN A 35 -6.72 14.35 -15.37
N SER A 36 -5.64 14.41 -14.59
CA SER A 36 -5.66 14.64 -13.14
C SER A 36 -6.44 13.59 -12.32
N ARG A 37 -6.69 12.40 -12.88
CA ARG A 37 -7.33 11.28 -12.20
C ARG A 37 -6.39 10.08 -12.16
N CYS A 38 -6.33 9.41 -11.00
CA CYS A 38 -5.64 8.13 -10.87
C CYS A 38 -6.46 7.06 -11.60
N VAL A 39 -5.87 6.44 -12.61
CA VAL A 39 -6.48 5.38 -13.42
C VAL A 39 -5.95 3.98 -13.11
N GLY A 40 -4.84 3.89 -12.38
CA GLY A 40 -4.26 2.61 -11.96
C GLY A 40 -3.02 2.80 -11.10
N TYR A 41 -2.41 1.69 -10.70
CA TYR A 41 -1.14 1.66 -10.01
C TYR A 41 -0.20 0.69 -10.71
N LEU A 42 1.07 1.07 -10.81
CA LEU A 42 2.17 0.18 -11.16
C LEU A 42 2.85 -0.23 -9.85
N VAL A 43 2.88 -1.52 -9.54
CA VAL A 43 3.41 -2.04 -8.28
C VAL A 43 4.61 -2.93 -8.61
N PRO A 44 5.82 -2.63 -8.09
CA PRO A 44 6.96 -3.52 -8.20
C PRO A 44 6.66 -4.90 -7.61
N GLU A 45 7.22 -5.96 -8.18
CA GLU A 45 6.98 -7.34 -7.73
C GLU A 45 7.30 -7.52 -6.25
N GLU A 46 8.42 -6.97 -5.78
CA GLU A 46 8.85 -6.99 -4.37
C GLU A 46 7.87 -6.31 -3.39
N ALA A 47 7.06 -5.36 -3.88
CA ALA A 47 6.03 -4.67 -3.11
C ALA A 47 4.64 -5.33 -3.27
N SER A 48 4.54 -6.33 -4.15
CA SER A 48 3.34 -7.10 -4.39
C SER A 48 3.25 -8.29 -3.42
N LEU A 49 2.09 -8.94 -3.38
CA LEU A 49 1.91 -10.16 -2.59
C LEU A 49 2.79 -11.27 -3.16
N GLN A 50 3.74 -11.76 -2.36
CA GLN A 50 4.70 -12.81 -2.77
C GLN A 50 4.09 -14.21 -2.87
N GLY A 51 2.79 -14.35 -2.61
CA GLY A 51 2.06 -15.60 -2.67
C GLY A 51 0.56 -15.35 -2.52
N GLU A 52 -0.24 -16.37 -2.77
CA GLU A 52 -1.68 -16.27 -2.57
C GLU A 52 -1.99 -16.08 -1.07
N PRO A 53 -2.84 -15.10 -0.73
CA PRO A 53 -3.33 -14.97 0.64
C PRO A 53 -4.00 -16.27 1.08
N ARG A 54 -3.66 -16.76 2.27
CA ARG A 54 -4.37 -17.86 2.92
C ARG A 54 -5.29 -17.32 4.02
N TYR A 55 -6.29 -18.10 4.38
CA TYR A 55 -7.07 -17.84 5.58
C TYR A 55 -6.22 -18.00 6.84
N ALA A 56 -6.43 -17.10 7.80
CA ALA A 56 -5.88 -17.20 9.15
C ALA A 56 -6.91 -17.87 10.08
N THR A 57 -6.43 -18.73 10.97
CA THR A 57 -7.25 -19.31 12.05
C THR A 57 -7.54 -18.26 13.13
N MET A 58 -8.54 -18.51 13.98
CA MET A 58 -8.85 -17.60 15.10
C MET A 58 -7.63 -17.41 16.02
N ASP A 59 -6.91 -18.49 16.33
CA ASP A 59 -5.73 -18.42 17.19
C ASP A 59 -4.61 -17.55 16.60
N GLU A 60 -4.36 -17.66 15.29
CA GLU A 60 -3.40 -16.82 14.58
C GLU A 60 -3.81 -15.34 14.60
N VAL A 61 -5.10 -15.06 14.46
CA VAL A 61 -5.62 -13.68 14.54
C VAL A 61 -5.45 -13.13 15.95
N MET A 62 -5.82 -13.88 16.99
CA MET A 62 -5.68 -13.44 18.37
C MET A 62 -4.22 -13.22 18.76
N ALA A 63 -3.31 -14.08 18.29
CA ALA A 63 -1.87 -13.91 18.48
C ALA A 63 -1.36 -12.62 17.80
N ALA A 64 -1.82 -12.32 16.58
CA ALA A 64 -1.46 -11.08 15.88
C ALA A 64 -1.99 -9.82 16.58
N VAL A 65 -3.21 -9.89 17.13
CA VAL A 65 -3.80 -8.80 17.92
C VAL A 65 -2.95 -8.53 19.18
N GLU A 66 -2.56 -9.55 19.92
CA GLU A 66 -1.71 -9.37 21.10
C GLU A 66 -0.32 -8.84 20.72
N ALA A 67 0.27 -9.37 19.65
CA ALA A 67 1.59 -8.95 19.17
C ALA A 67 1.63 -7.47 18.70
N THR A 68 0.50 -6.94 18.23
CA THR A 68 0.40 -5.55 17.76
C THR A 68 -0.13 -4.59 18.83
N ARG A 69 -0.49 -5.10 20.00
CA ARG A 69 -1.13 -4.32 21.08
C ARG A 69 -0.31 -3.11 21.52
N GLU A 70 0.98 -3.28 21.77
CA GLU A 70 1.85 -2.17 22.20
C GLU A 70 1.90 -1.04 21.16
N GLN A 71 1.99 -1.40 19.87
CA GLN A 71 2.01 -0.44 18.77
C GLN A 71 0.67 0.28 18.60
N ALA A 72 -0.43 -0.45 18.81
CA ALA A 72 -1.78 0.08 18.70
C ALA A 72 -2.22 0.88 19.95
N GLN A 73 -1.56 0.69 21.11
CA GLN A 73 -1.95 1.27 22.40
C GLN A 73 -2.20 2.79 22.35
N PRO A 74 -1.35 3.63 21.72
CA PRO A 74 -1.60 5.06 21.67
C PRO A 74 -2.90 5.43 20.95
N VAL A 75 -3.23 4.69 19.90
CA VAL A 75 -4.49 4.88 19.15
C VAL A 75 -5.67 4.39 19.98
N LEU A 76 -5.53 3.26 20.68
CA LEU A 76 -6.56 2.72 21.55
C LEU A 76 -6.89 3.66 22.70
N GLU A 77 -5.89 4.28 23.34
CA GLU A 77 -6.13 5.29 24.38
C GLU A 77 -6.86 6.51 23.82
N TYR A 78 -6.44 7.03 22.66
CA TYR A 78 -7.13 8.14 22.01
C TYR A 78 -8.62 7.83 21.70
N LEU A 79 -8.92 6.58 21.35
CA LEU A 79 -10.28 6.16 21.03
C LEU A 79 -11.17 5.94 22.27
N LYS A 80 -10.60 5.73 23.46
CA LYS A 80 -11.40 5.62 24.69
C LYS A 80 -12.04 6.96 25.10
N ASP A 81 -11.40 8.07 24.74
CA ASP A 81 -11.83 9.43 25.07
C ASP A 81 -12.83 10.02 24.05
N LYS A 82 -13.24 9.24 23.05
CA LYS A 82 -14.21 9.62 22.00
C LYS A 82 -15.49 8.80 22.09
#